data_AF-A0A662MH33-F1
#
_entry.id   AF-A0A662MH33-F1
#
_cell.length_a   1.000
_cell.length_b   1.000
_cell.length_c   1.000
_cell.angle_alpha   90.00
_cell.angle_beta   90.00
_cell.angle_gamma   90.00
#
_symmetry.space_group_name_H-M   'P 1'
#
loop_
_entity.id
_entity.type
_entity.pdbx_description
1 polymer ?
#
loop_
_entity_poly.entity_id
_entity_poly.type
_entity_poly.pdbx_seq_one_letter_code
_entity_poly.pdbx_strand_id
1 'polypeptide(L)'
;MPVKKAVPVKKPKTVKKARKKVSHRDIGVDITPPDRECQDKNCPFHGNLSVRGISLDVQVVSKKMEGTVVVMRERRHYIKKYQRYEKRSSRYNAHLPPCIDVEVGEMVKVMECRPISKGTNMVVLGRL
;
A
#
# COMPACT_ATOMS: atom_id res chain seq x y z
N MET A 1 -3.10 -39.38 -45.82
CA MET A 1 -3.17 -38.38 -44.74
C MET A 1 -3.08 -39.07 -43.38
N PRO A 2 -1.92 -39.06 -42.71
CA PRO A 2 -1.81 -39.62 -41.36
C PRO A 2 -2.18 -38.57 -40.30
N VAL A 3 -3.27 -38.82 -39.58
CA VAL A 3 -3.74 -38.01 -38.45
C VAL A 3 -2.71 -38.11 -37.32
N LYS A 4 -2.03 -37.00 -37.01
CA LYS A 4 -1.07 -36.95 -35.88
C LYS A 4 -1.84 -37.17 -34.57
N LYS A 5 -1.53 -38.26 -33.86
CA LYS A 5 -1.98 -38.50 -32.49
C LYS A 5 -1.41 -37.43 -31.57
N ALA A 6 -2.26 -36.77 -30.80
CA ALA A 6 -1.85 -35.84 -29.75
C ALA A 6 -1.09 -36.61 -28.65
N VAL A 7 0.18 -36.23 -28.43
CA VAL A 7 0.94 -36.69 -27.26
C VAL A 7 0.39 -35.95 -26.04
N PRO A 8 0.02 -36.65 -24.94
CA PRO A 8 -0.52 -35.99 -23.77
C PRO A 8 0.58 -35.14 -23.11
N VAL A 9 0.46 -33.81 -23.25
CA VAL A 9 1.31 -32.85 -22.54
C VAL A 9 1.04 -33.03 -21.05
N LYS A 10 1.98 -33.64 -20.33
CA LYS A 10 1.94 -33.73 -18.87
C LYS A 10 1.82 -32.31 -18.31
N LYS A 11 0.66 -32.01 -17.70
CA LYS A 11 0.45 -30.76 -16.94
C LYS A 11 1.64 -30.58 -15.98
N PRO A 12 2.35 -29.44 -16.00
CA PRO A 12 3.44 -29.23 -15.06
C PRO A 12 2.89 -29.27 -13.64
N LYS A 13 3.43 -30.19 -12.82
CA LYS A 13 3.12 -30.28 -11.40
C LYS A 13 3.46 -28.93 -10.76
N THR A 14 2.46 -28.20 -10.28
CA THR A 14 2.67 -26.95 -9.55
C THR A 14 3.37 -27.28 -8.22
N VAL A 15 4.66 -26.97 -8.16
CA VAL A 15 5.47 -27.14 -6.96
C VAL A 15 5.01 -26.10 -5.94
N LYS A 16 4.20 -26.51 -4.96
CA LYS A 16 3.85 -25.70 -3.80
C LYS A 16 5.12 -25.49 -2.96
N LYS A 17 5.86 -24.41 -3.22
CA LYS A 17 6.99 -24.00 -2.37
C LYS A 17 6.46 -23.56 -1.00
N ALA A 18 7.08 -24.07 0.06
CA ALA A 18 6.84 -23.67 1.44
C ALA A 18 7.13 -22.18 1.61
N ARG A 19 6.15 -21.41 2.11
CA ARG A 19 6.28 -19.96 2.36
C ARG A 19 7.27 -19.75 3.53
N LYS A 20 8.39 -19.08 3.25
CA LYS A 20 9.34 -18.63 4.27
C LYS A 20 8.64 -17.62 5.19
N LYS A 21 8.69 -17.83 6.50
CA LYS A 21 8.06 -16.91 7.48
C LYS A 21 8.91 -15.65 7.57
N VAL A 22 8.33 -14.54 7.13
CA VAL A 22 8.97 -13.23 7.16
C VAL A 22 8.85 -12.64 8.57
N SER A 23 9.96 -12.14 9.11
CA SER A 23 9.99 -11.49 10.42
C SER A 23 9.49 -10.05 10.31
N HIS A 24 8.38 -9.74 10.97
CA HIS A 24 7.80 -8.41 11.02
C HIS A 24 7.95 -7.80 12.41
N ARG A 25 8.22 -6.50 12.48
CA ARG A 25 8.07 -5.72 13.71
C ARG A 25 6.59 -5.43 13.93
N ASP A 26 6.18 -5.45 15.19
CA ASP A 26 4.86 -4.97 15.57
C ASP A 26 4.85 -3.43 15.60
N ILE A 27 3.91 -2.84 14.88
CA ILE A 27 3.73 -1.38 14.75
C ILE A 27 2.69 -0.88 15.76
N GLY A 28 1.98 -1.79 16.46
CA GLY A 28 0.91 -1.46 17.40
C GLY A 28 -0.38 -1.01 16.71
N VAL A 29 -0.61 -1.50 15.48
CA VAL A 29 -1.81 -1.20 14.69
C VAL A 29 -2.36 -2.51 14.13
N ASP A 30 -3.68 -2.70 14.23
CA ASP A 30 -4.40 -3.84 13.66
C ASP A 30 -4.45 -3.76 12.12
N ILE A 31 -3.34 -4.11 11.47
CA ILE A 31 -3.22 -4.24 10.01
C ILE A 31 -2.52 -5.54 9.69
N THR A 32 -3.00 -6.25 8.67
CA THR A 32 -2.34 -7.47 8.19
C THR A 32 -0.94 -7.16 7.67
N PRO A 33 0.12 -7.77 8.23
CA PRO A 33 1.48 -7.55 7.76
C PRO A 33 1.65 -8.07 6.32
N PRO A 34 2.54 -7.44 5.53
CA PRO A 34 2.76 -7.82 4.13
C PRO A 34 3.43 -9.21 4.01
N ASP A 35 3.12 -9.95 2.95
CA ASP A 35 3.72 -11.27 2.69
C ASP A 35 5.20 -11.19 2.23
N ARG A 36 5.68 -10.00 1.80
CA ARG A 36 6.99 -9.82 1.15
C ARG A 36 8.07 -9.28 2.10
N GLU A 37 9.26 -9.87 2.03
CA GLU A 37 10.47 -9.38 2.72
C GLU A 37 11.00 -8.10 2.04
N CYS A 38 11.46 -7.13 2.84
CA CYS A 38 12.09 -5.90 2.33
C CYS A 38 13.34 -5.53 3.11
N GLN A 39 14.28 -4.87 2.43
CA GLN A 39 15.53 -4.37 3.04
C GLN A 39 15.54 -2.85 3.24
N ASP A 40 14.39 -2.19 3.07
CA ASP A 40 14.29 -0.74 3.16
C ASP A 40 14.31 -0.22 4.60
N LYS A 41 15.20 0.75 4.86
CA LYS A 41 15.33 1.40 6.17
C LYS A 41 14.06 2.16 6.60
N ASN A 42 13.32 2.68 5.61
CA ASN A 42 12.11 3.46 5.79
C ASN A 42 10.83 2.59 5.79
N CYS A 43 10.97 1.27 5.77
CA CYS A 43 9.83 0.38 5.91
C CYS A 43 9.41 0.27 7.40
N PRO A 44 8.11 0.33 7.74
CA PRO A 44 7.66 0.24 9.12
C PRO A 44 7.70 -1.20 9.67
N PHE A 45 7.60 -2.22 8.81
CA PHE A 45 7.62 -3.63 9.23
C PHE A 45 9.02 -4.21 9.40
N HIS A 46 9.92 -3.93 8.45
CA HIS A 46 11.28 -4.52 8.41
C HIS A 46 12.36 -3.52 8.82
N GLY A 47 12.10 -2.23 8.60
CA GLY A 47 13.05 -1.15 8.83
C GLY A 47 12.96 -0.58 10.24
N ASN A 48 13.52 0.63 10.39
CA ASN A 48 13.57 1.33 11.68
C ASN A 48 12.55 2.48 11.78
N LEU A 49 11.63 2.56 10.83
CA LEU A 49 10.70 3.68 10.77
C LEU A 49 9.55 3.47 11.76
N SER A 50 9.47 4.32 12.77
CA SER A 50 8.34 4.37 13.68
C SER A 50 7.20 5.19 13.11
N VAL A 51 6.00 4.67 13.33
CA VAL A 51 4.73 5.27 12.88
C VAL A 51 4.05 5.90 14.10
N ARG A 52 3.46 7.08 13.93
CA ARG A 52 2.82 7.82 15.03
C ARG A 52 1.75 8.78 14.52
N GLY A 53 0.87 9.22 15.41
CA GLY A 53 -0.06 10.30 15.11
C GLY A 53 -1.26 9.85 14.29
N ILE A 54 -1.57 10.59 13.22
CA ILE A 54 -2.84 10.45 12.51
C ILE A 54 -2.78 9.27 11.53
N SER A 55 -3.85 8.48 11.52
CA SER A 55 -4.13 7.47 10.50
C SER A 55 -5.24 7.92 9.57
N LEU A 56 -5.07 7.70 8.26
CA LEU A 56 -5.99 8.11 7.22
C LEU A 56 -6.25 6.94 6.28
N ASP A 57 -7.53 6.70 6.02
CA ASP A 57 -7.98 5.78 5.00
C ASP A 57 -8.26 6.58 3.72
N VAL A 58 -7.46 6.36 2.67
CA VAL A 58 -7.39 7.23 1.50
C VAL A 58 -7.23 6.43 0.21
N GLN A 59 -7.66 7.03 -0.90
CA GLN A 59 -7.56 6.41 -2.21
C GLN A 59 -6.23 6.75 -2.88
N VAL A 60 -5.65 5.80 -3.60
CA VAL A 60 -4.44 6.00 -4.39
C VAL A 60 -4.76 6.62 -5.74
N VAL A 61 -4.16 7.77 -6.05
CA VAL A 61 -4.38 8.47 -7.33
C VAL A 61 -3.27 8.19 -8.33
N SER A 62 -2.02 8.18 -7.88
CA SER A 62 -0.90 7.95 -8.80
C SER A 62 0.27 7.25 -8.14
N LYS A 63 0.81 6.26 -8.86
CA LYS A 63 2.03 5.50 -8.52
C LYS A 63 3.09 5.69 -9.61
N LYS A 64 3.35 6.94 -10.00
CA LYS A 64 4.35 7.26 -11.03
C LYS A 64 5.75 7.46 -10.47
N MET A 65 5.84 7.82 -9.18
CA MET A 65 7.12 8.07 -8.51
C MET A 65 7.67 6.78 -7.92
N GLU A 66 8.99 6.64 -7.92
CA GLU A 66 9.65 5.52 -7.28
C GLU A 66 9.59 5.67 -5.75
N GLY A 67 9.16 4.62 -5.06
CA GLY A 67 9.07 4.59 -3.60
C GLY A 67 8.08 5.56 -2.95
N THR A 68 7.30 6.32 -3.72
CA THR A 68 6.30 7.27 -3.20
C THR A 68 5.02 7.23 -4.02
N VAL A 69 3.89 7.36 -3.35
CA VAL A 69 2.55 7.35 -3.93
C VAL A 69 1.81 8.63 -3.56
N VAL A 70 1.02 9.14 -4.49
CA VAL A 70 0.10 10.25 -4.22
C VAL A 70 -1.26 9.68 -3.85
N VAL A 71 -1.68 9.98 -2.62
CA VAL A 71 -2.98 9.58 -2.07
C VAL A 71 -3.91 10.79 -1.98
N MET A 72 -5.21 10.55 -2.15
CA MET A 72 -6.24 11.57 -2.10
C MET A 72 -7.24 11.28 -1.00
N ARG A 73 -7.51 12.32 -0.22
CA ARG A 73 -8.58 12.34 0.77
C ARG A 73 -9.71 13.20 0.27
N GLU A 74 -10.88 12.61 0.16
CA GLU A 74 -12.13 13.32 -0.08
C GLU A 74 -12.82 13.63 1.25
N ARG A 75 -13.25 14.88 1.43
CA ARG A 75 -14.05 15.29 2.59
C ARG A 75 -15.17 16.22 2.16
N ARG A 76 -16.29 16.16 2.87
CA ARG A 76 -17.41 17.09 2.71
C ARG A 76 -17.24 18.25 3.69
N HIS A 77 -17.12 19.46 3.18
CA HIS A 77 -16.99 20.67 4.00
C HIS A 77 -18.35 21.36 4.09
N TYR A 78 -18.80 21.68 5.32
CA TYR A 78 -20.09 22.30 5.54
C TYR A 78 -20.01 23.82 5.43
N ILE A 79 -20.82 24.42 4.55
CA ILE A 79 -20.93 25.86 4.39
C ILE A 79 -22.07 26.36 5.26
N LYS A 80 -21.73 26.98 6.40
CA LYS A 80 -22.69 27.44 7.42
C LYS A 80 -23.81 28.34 6.86
N LYS A 81 -23.47 29.28 5.96
CA LYS A 81 -24.42 30.23 5.37
C LYS A 81 -25.53 29.55 4.56
N TYR A 82 -25.18 28.51 3.79
CA TYR A 82 -26.12 27.85 2.87
C TYR A 82 -26.66 26.53 3.40
N GLN A 83 -26.21 26.10 4.59
CA GLN A 83 -26.51 24.80 5.17
C GLN A 83 -26.29 23.63 4.20
N ARG A 84 -25.27 23.75 3.34
CA ARG A 84 -24.94 22.77 2.28
C ARG A 84 -23.52 22.27 2.45
N TYR A 85 -23.25 21.09 1.92
CA TYR A 85 -21.91 20.51 1.87
C TYR A 85 -21.29 20.67 0.49
N GLU A 86 -20.04 21.10 0.44
CA GLU A 86 -19.21 21.05 -0.76
C GLU A 86 -18.22 19.88 -0.68
N LYS A 87 -17.88 19.30 -1.83
CA LYS A 87 -16.83 18.28 -1.92
C LYS A 87 -15.47 18.96 -2.01
N ARG A 88 -14.54 18.62 -1.11
CA ARG A 88 -13.13 19.04 -1.17
C ARG A 88 -12.22 17.83 -1.25
N SER A 89 -11.25 17.89 -2.14
CA SER A 89 -10.19 16.91 -2.29
C SER A 89 -8.84 17.48 -1.84
N SER A 90 -8.09 16.74 -1.04
CA SER A 90 -6.70 17.07 -0.69
C SER A 90 -5.79 15.91 -1.06
N ARG A 91 -4.62 16.22 -1.65
CA ARG A 91 -3.63 15.22 -2.04
C ARG A 91 -2.44 15.25 -1.08
N TYR A 92 -1.93 14.07 -0.75
CA TYR A 92 -0.78 13.88 0.12
C TYR A 92 0.21 12.92 -0.54
N ASN A 93 1.50 13.09 -0.24
CA ASN A 93 2.53 12.17 -0.70
C ASN A 93 2.86 11.21 0.45
N ALA A 94 2.76 9.91 0.18
CA ALA A 94 3.06 8.85 1.12
C ALA A 94 4.19 7.97 0.59
N HIS A 95 5.14 7.60 1.45
CA HIS A 95 6.18 6.64 1.13
C HIS A 95 5.57 5.25 0.99
N LEU A 96 5.91 4.56 -0.10
CA LEU A 96 5.48 3.20 -0.39
C LEU A 96 6.67 2.25 -0.15
N PRO A 97 6.64 1.45 0.92
CA PRO A 97 7.63 0.40 1.10
C PRO A 97 7.43 -0.71 0.05
N PRO A 98 8.50 -1.36 -0.44
CA PRO A 98 8.45 -2.36 -1.51
C PRO A 98 7.73 -3.66 -1.09
N CYS A 99 7.36 -3.78 0.19
CA CYS A 99 6.67 -4.95 0.72
C CYS A 99 5.21 -4.94 0.32
N ILE A 100 4.69 -3.74 0.08
CA ILE A 100 3.29 -3.49 -0.19
C ILE A 100 3.21 -3.07 -1.64
N ASP A 101 2.64 -3.94 -2.46
CA ASP A 101 2.18 -3.49 -3.76
C ASP A 101 0.86 -2.76 -3.55
N VAL A 102 0.68 -1.65 -4.25
CA VAL A 102 -0.58 -0.91 -4.31
C VAL A 102 -0.85 -0.56 -5.77
N GLU A 103 -2.10 -0.59 -6.18
CA GLU A 103 -2.54 -0.17 -7.51
C GLU A 103 -3.32 1.16 -7.46
N VAL A 104 -3.49 1.79 -8.62
CA VAL A 104 -4.23 3.05 -8.72
C VAL A 104 -5.71 2.78 -8.52
N GLY A 105 -6.35 3.55 -7.63
CA GLY A 105 -7.77 3.43 -7.30
C GLY A 105 -8.08 2.61 -6.04
N GLU A 106 -7.10 1.89 -5.48
CA GLU A 106 -7.27 1.13 -4.24
C GLU A 106 -7.40 2.04 -3.01
N MET A 107 -8.13 1.56 -2.00
CA MET A 107 -8.21 2.17 -0.67
C MET A 107 -7.07 1.65 0.20
N VAL A 108 -6.33 2.57 0.80
CA VAL A 108 -5.11 2.27 1.52
C VAL A 108 -5.11 3.00 2.84
N LYS A 109 -4.63 2.31 3.89
CA LYS A 109 -4.40 2.90 5.19
C LYS A 109 -3.00 3.49 5.25
N VAL A 110 -2.96 4.80 5.49
CA VAL A 110 -1.74 5.60 5.56
C VAL A 110 -1.61 6.16 6.96
N MET A 111 -0.40 6.21 7.48
CA MET A 111 -0.13 6.84 8.78
C MET A 111 0.99 7.87 8.68
N GLU A 112 0.96 8.80 9.62
CA GLU A 112 2.01 9.79 9.81
C GLU A 112 3.27 9.17 10.43
N CYS A 113 4.42 9.70 10.04
CA CYS A 113 5.75 9.27 10.49
C CYS A 113 6.66 10.49 10.69
N ARG A 114 7.91 10.26 11.11
CA ARG A 114 8.94 11.30 10.99
C ARG A 114 9.08 11.74 9.53
N PRO A 115 9.50 12.99 9.24
CA PRO A 115 9.76 13.42 7.88
C PRO A 115 10.79 12.52 7.19
N ILE A 116 10.42 11.93 6.05
CA ILE A 116 11.31 11.11 5.21
C ILE A 116 11.96 11.97 4.14
N SER A 117 11.21 12.93 3.60
CA SER A 117 11.65 13.90 2.60
C SER A 117 10.88 15.22 2.77
N LYS A 118 11.13 16.19 1.89
CA LYS A 118 10.46 17.51 1.90
C LYS A 118 8.93 17.42 1.89
N GLY A 119 8.36 16.43 1.19
CA GLY A 119 6.90 16.31 1.01
C GLY A 119 6.30 15.02 1.55
N THR A 120 7.11 14.09 2.05
CA THR A 120 6.64 12.76 2.49
C THR A 120 6.84 12.62 4.00
N ASN A 121 5.76 12.86 4.73
CA ASN A 121 5.68 12.65 6.18
C ASN A 121 4.74 11.49 6.53
N MET A 122 4.29 10.74 5.52
CA MET A 122 3.32 9.67 5.67
C MET A 122 3.82 8.39 5.01
N VAL A 123 3.36 7.24 5.51
CA VAL A 123 3.76 5.91 5.03
C VAL A 123 2.53 5.05 4.83
N VAL A 124 2.56 4.26 3.77
CA VAL A 124 1.55 3.23 3.49
C VAL A 124 1.78 2.00 4.36
N LEU A 125 0.74 1.56 5.09
CA LEU A 125 0.81 0.39 5.96
C LEU A 125 0.16 -0.85 5.34
N GLY A 126 -0.94 -0.69 4.63
CA GLY A 126 -1.66 -1.82 4.07
C GLY A 126 -2.89 -1.42 3.27
N ARG A 127 -3.42 -2.39 2.54
CA ARG A 127 -4.69 -2.29 1.83
C ARG A 127 -5.84 -2.51 2.82
N LEU A 128 -6.97 -1.85 2.60
CA LEU A 128 -8.22 -2.07 3.33
C LEU A 128 -9.17 -2.96 2.53
#